data_AF-A0A831W4C6-F1
#
_entry.id   AF-A0A831W4C6-F1
#
_cell.length_a   1.000
_cell.length_b   1.000
_cell.length_c   1.000
_cell.angle_alpha   90.00
_cell.angle_beta   90.00
_cell.angle_gamma   90.00
#
_symmetry.space_group_name_H-M   'P 1'
#
loop_
_entity.id
_entity.type
_entity.pdbx_description
1 polymer ?
#
loop_
_entity_poly.entity_id
_entity_poly.type
_entity_poly.pdbx_seq_one_letter_code
_entity_poly.pdbx_strand_id
1 'polypeptide(L)'
;MMGEETFNLDKLTARWAQEMVSQAQAGVEDVKKPVDTLERLATKTLGVLQEQGVYAMMLFLFSRTSDEAKVAESCIRPQLYQVLREIPSFEDKGSIPNAHADARTALKFYTDKVLDDLDTLLLVRDLYEQTLIYARYGAKAAGGET
;
A
#
# COMPACT_ATOMS: atom_id res chain seq x y z
N MET A 1 31.29 12.06 14.59
CA MET A 1 29.88 12.07 15.03
C MET A 1 29.05 11.84 13.77
N MET A 2 28.79 10.58 13.42
CA MET A 2 27.86 10.28 12.32
C MET A 2 26.47 10.66 12.86
N GLY A 3 25.85 11.67 12.28
CA GLY A 3 24.48 12.05 12.68
C GLY A 3 23.57 10.85 12.46
N GLU A 4 22.79 10.50 13.48
CA GLU A 4 21.69 9.54 13.30
C GLU A 4 20.79 10.09 12.19
N GLU A 5 20.79 9.44 11.03
CA GLU A 5 19.76 9.68 10.02
C GLU A 5 18.40 9.43 10.68
N THR A 6 17.67 10.52 10.96
CA THR A 6 16.34 10.41 11.55
C THR A 6 15.44 9.69 10.56
N PHE A 7 14.98 8.50 10.92
CA PHE A 7 14.07 7.71 10.10
C PHE A 7 12.69 8.40 10.06
N ASN A 8 12.41 9.10 8.97
CA ASN A 8 11.19 9.87 8.80
C ASN A 8 10.11 9.01 8.11
N LEU A 9 9.12 8.58 8.90
CA LEU A 9 7.99 7.77 8.43
C LEU A 9 7.11 8.48 7.41
N ASP A 10 6.94 9.79 7.53
CA ASP A 10 6.13 10.58 6.60
C ASP A 10 6.79 10.67 5.21
N LYS A 11 8.11 10.85 5.18
CA LYS A 11 8.89 10.76 3.92
C LYS A 11 8.79 9.37 3.30
N LEU A 12 8.83 8.32 4.11
CA LEU A 12 8.70 6.93 3.66
C LEU A 12 7.34 6.68 2.99
N THR A 13 6.25 7.06 3.63
CA THR A 13 4.89 6.87 3.12
C THR A 13 4.65 7.73 1.87
N ALA A 14 5.11 8.98 1.86
CA ALA A 14 5.03 9.86 0.69
C ALA A 14 5.75 9.29 -0.53
N ARG A 15 6.98 8.75 -0.35
CA ARG A 15 7.73 8.13 -1.46
C ARG A 15 6.97 6.95 -2.05
N TRP A 16 6.48 6.03 -1.22
CA TRP A 16 5.79 4.85 -1.73
C TRP A 16 4.43 5.19 -2.34
N ALA A 17 3.75 6.21 -1.83
CA ALA A 17 2.56 6.77 -2.47
C ALA A 17 2.86 7.36 -3.86
N GLN A 18 3.96 8.12 -4.00
CA GLN A 18 4.41 8.64 -5.30
C GLN A 18 4.73 7.51 -6.28
N GLU A 19 5.33 6.41 -5.80
CA GLU A 19 5.59 5.24 -6.64
C GLU A 19 4.27 4.59 -7.12
N MET A 20 3.23 4.51 -6.28
CA MET A 20 1.90 4.03 -6.72
C MET A 20 1.38 4.86 -7.90
N VAL A 21 1.47 6.19 -7.78
CA VAL A 21 0.99 7.14 -8.79
C VAL A 21 1.84 7.08 -10.05
N SER A 22 3.17 7.01 -9.92
CA SER A 22 4.10 6.91 -11.06
C SER A 22 3.83 5.65 -11.89
N GLN A 23 3.58 4.51 -11.24
CA GLN A 23 3.24 3.28 -11.94
C GLN A 23 1.88 3.37 -12.64
N ALA A 24 0.89 4.00 -12.02
CA ALA A 24 -0.38 4.25 -12.68
C ALA A 24 -0.22 5.18 -13.89
N GLN A 25 0.60 6.23 -13.80
CA GLN A 25 0.90 7.14 -14.92
C GLN A 25 1.69 6.46 -16.05
N ALA A 26 2.59 5.53 -15.72
CA ALA A 26 3.31 4.73 -16.71
C ALA A 26 2.39 3.76 -17.49
N GLY A 27 1.20 3.50 -16.95
CA GLY A 27 0.21 2.62 -17.54
C GLY A 27 0.11 1.28 -16.82
N VAL A 28 -1.09 0.70 -16.83
CA VAL A 28 -1.35 -0.67 -16.37
C VAL A 28 -2.00 -1.42 -17.52
N GLU A 29 -1.51 -2.61 -17.81
CA GLU A 29 -1.96 -3.41 -18.96
C GLU A 29 -3.48 -3.61 -18.98
N ASP A 30 -4.09 -3.34 -20.13
CA ASP A 30 -5.54 -3.31 -20.38
C ASP A 30 -6.38 -2.41 -19.46
N VAL A 31 -5.78 -1.47 -18.72
CA VAL A 31 -6.52 -0.50 -17.93
C VAL A 31 -6.52 0.83 -18.68
N LYS A 32 -7.71 1.28 -19.10
CA LYS A 32 -7.84 2.52 -19.91
C LYS A 32 -7.47 3.78 -19.12
N LYS A 33 -7.81 3.81 -17.83
CA LYS A 33 -7.61 4.96 -16.94
C LYS A 33 -7.02 4.52 -15.61
N PRO A 34 -5.72 4.16 -15.60
CA PRO A 34 -5.07 3.61 -14.41
C PRO A 34 -5.01 4.62 -13.26
N VAL A 35 -4.77 5.91 -13.54
CA VAL A 35 -4.73 6.97 -12.51
C VAL A 35 -6.11 7.19 -11.86
N ASP A 36 -7.19 7.35 -12.64
CA ASP A 36 -8.57 7.46 -12.10
C ASP A 36 -8.98 6.19 -11.32
N THR A 37 -8.48 5.03 -11.74
CA THR A 37 -8.76 3.77 -11.05
C THR A 37 -8.01 3.69 -9.73
N LEU A 38 -6.74 4.11 -9.70
CA LEU A 38 -5.94 4.23 -8.49
C LEU A 38 -6.58 5.19 -7.49
N GLU A 39 -7.01 6.39 -7.90
CA GLU A 39 -7.66 7.37 -7.01
C GLU A 39 -8.89 6.77 -6.29
N ARG A 40 -9.80 6.19 -7.07
CA ARG A 40 -11.03 5.58 -6.54
C ARG A 40 -10.72 4.39 -5.66
N LEU A 41 -9.79 3.53 -6.07
CA LEU A 41 -9.44 2.33 -5.33
C LEU A 41 -8.71 2.66 -4.02
N ALA A 42 -7.77 3.61 -4.04
CA ALA A 42 -7.12 4.12 -2.82
C ALA A 42 -8.14 4.70 -1.84
N THR A 43 -9.14 5.45 -2.34
CA THR A 43 -10.23 5.98 -1.51
C THR A 43 -11.05 4.87 -0.83
N LYS A 44 -11.46 3.83 -1.58
CA LYS A 44 -12.20 2.69 -1.02
C LYS A 44 -11.36 1.91 -0.02
N THR A 45 -10.09 1.65 -0.37
CA THR A 45 -9.13 0.90 0.46
C THR A 45 -8.89 1.62 1.79
N LEU A 46 -8.73 2.94 1.76
CA LEU A 46 -8.59 3.78 2.95
C LEU A 46 -9.84 3.68 3.85
N GLY A 47 -11.05 3.75 3.27
CA GLY A 47 -12.29 3.57 4.03
C GLY A 47 -12.35 2.22 4.75
N VAL A 48 -12.00 1.14 4.06
CA VAL A 48 -11.94 -0.21 4.68
C VAL A 48 -10.88 -0.27 5.78
N LEU A 49 -9.71 0.33 5.58
CA LEU A 49 -8.66 0.38 6.61
C LEU A 49 -9.13 1.10 7.87
N GLN A 50 -9.77 2.26 7.71
CA GLN A 50 -10.23 3.11 8.81
C GLN A 50 -11.38 2.48 9.60
N GLU A 51 -12.31 1.81 8.91
CA GLU A 51 -13.51 1.25 9.53
C GLU A 51 -13.32 -0.20 10.01
N GLN A 52 -12.54 -1.01 9.29
CA GLN A 52 -12.48 -2.47 9.46
C GLN A 52 -11.06 -3.01 9.72
N GLY A 53 -10.02 -2.17 9.63
CA GLY A 53 -8.64 -2.51 9.96
C GLY A 53 -7.83 -3.18 8.84
N VAL A 54 -6.56 -3.47 9.15
CA VAL A 54 -5.53 -3.88 8.17
C VAL A 54 -5.89 -5.18 7.45
N TYR A 55 -6.38 -6.19 8.18
CA TYR A 55 -6.66 -7.50 7.57
C TYR A 55 -7.84 -7.43 6.58
N ALA A 56 -8.92 -6.72 6.95
CA ALA A 56 -10.06 -6.50 6.07
C ALA A 56 -9.66 -5.69 4.83
N MET A 57 -8.76 -4.71 4.98
CA MET A 57 -8.23 -3.93 3.86
C MET A 57 -7.43 -4.79 2.88
N MET A 58 -6.58 -5.70 3.36
CA MET A 58 -5.86 -6.62 2.47
C MET A 58 -6.81 -7.59 1.77
N LEU A 59 -7.78 -8.18 2.49
CA LEU A 59 -8.84 -8.99 1.89
C LEU A 59 -9.59 -8.23 0.79
N PHE A 60 -9.94 -6.98 1.05
CA PHE A 60 -10.60 -6.10 0.10
C PHE A 60 -9.78 -5.94 -1.18
N LEU A 61 -8.47 -5.65 -1.07
CA LEU A 61 -7.56 -5.54 -2.22
C LEU A 61 -7.46 -6.85 -3.02
N PHE A 62 -7.36 -7.99 -2.35
CA PHE A 62 -7.33 -9.31 -3.00
C PHE A 62 -8.67 -9.71 -3.64
N SER A 63 -9.79 -9.18 -3.15
CA SER A 63 -11.14 -9.46 -3.69
C SER A 63 -11.49 -8.64 -4.93
N ARG A 64 -10.66 -7.65 -5.31
CA ARG A 64 -10.94 -6.80 -6.46
C ARG A 64 -10.97 -7.61 -7.75
N THR A 65 -11.72 -7.12 -8.73
CA THR A 65 -11.89 -7.72 -10.06
C THR A 65 -11.66 -6.67 -11.15
N SER A 66 -11.44 -7.11 -12.40
CA SER A 66 -11.27 -6.23 -13.56
C SER A 66 -10.13 -5.21 -13.37
N ASP A 67 -10.30 -3.97 -13.83
CA ASP A 67 -9.29 -2.90 -13.71
C ASP A 67 -8.82 -2.68 -12.26
N GLU A 68 -9.71 -2.79 -11.27
CA GLU A 68 -9.32 -2.64 -9.86
C GLU A 68 -8.39 -3.76 -9.40
N ALA A 69 -8.53 -4.99 -9.92
CA ALA A 69 -7.61 -6.09 -9.60
C ALA A 69 -6.21 -5.80 -10.12
N LYS A 70 -6.11 -5.34 -11.37
CA LYS A 70 -4.83 -5.05 -12.02
C LYS A 70 -4.12 -3.90 -11.30
N VAL A 71 -4.83 -2.81 -11.00
CA VAL A 71 -4.27 -1.68 -10.24
C VAL A 71 -3.92 -2.07 -8.80
N ALA A 72 -4.73 -2.92 -8.14
CA ALA A 72 -4.40 -3.43 -6.80
C ALA A 72 -3.10 -4.25 -6.82
N GLU A 73 -2.90 -5.08 -7.85
CA GLU A 73 -1.72 -5.93 -8.02
C GLU A 73 -0.47 -5.17 -8.39
N SER A 74 -0.56 -4.25 -9.35
CA SER A 74 0.60 -3.55 -9.88
C SER A 74 0.98 -2.34 -9.01
N CYS A 75 0.00 -1.57 -8.55
CA CYS A 75 0.24 -0.23 -8.01
C CYS A 75 0.04 -0.07 -6.50
N ILE A 76 -0.75 -0.92 -5.83
CA ILE A 76 -1.07 -0.71 -4.41
C ILE A 76 -0.35 -1.72 -3.51
N ARG A 77 -0.66 -3.02 -3.67
CA ARG A 77 -0.11 -4.07 -2.79
C ARG A 77 1.43 -4.05 -2.75
N PRO A 78 2.16 -3.94 -3.88
CA PRO A 78 3.62 -3.97 -3.85
C PRO A 78 4.21 -2.85 -2.98
N GLN A 79 3.67 -1.64 -3.09
CA GLN A 79 4.15 -0.45 -2.39
C GLN A 79 3.83 -0.51 -0.91
N LEU A 80 2.66 -1.05 -0.53
CA LEU A 80 2.36 -1.33 0.88
C LEU A 80 3.34 -2.35 1.47
N TYR A 81 3.79 -3.36 0.70
CA TYR A 81 4.84 -4.27 1.16
C TYR A 81 6.19 -3.59 1.26
N GLN A 82 6.51 -2.66 0.35
CA GLN A 82 7.77 -1.91 0.41
C GLN A 82 7.84 -0.98 1.63
N VAL A 83 6.71 -0.34 2.00
CA VAL A 83 6.62 0.41 3.27
C VAL A 83 7.07 -0.47 4.43
N LEU A 84 6.57 -1.71 4.53
CA LEU A 84 6.97 -2.64 5.61
C LEU A 84 8.45 -3.03 5.54
N ARG A 85 8.99 -3.27 4.35
CA ARG A 85 10.41 -3.66 4.18
C ARG A 85 11.39 -2.60 4.65
N GLU A 86 10.96 -1.35 4.71
CA GLU A 86 11.81 -0.26 5.16
C GLU A 86 11.69 0.02 6.65
N ILE A 87 10.69 -0.56 7.34
CA ILE A 87 10.57 -0.43 8.79
C ILE A 87 11.65 -1.27 9.49
N PRO A 88 12.50 -0.66 10.34
CA PRO A 88 13.57 -1.39 11.03
C PRO A 88 13.06 -2.55 11.90
N SER A 89 11.87 -2.42 12.49
CA SER A 89 11.26 -3.45 13.35
C SER A 89 10.86 -4.73 12.61
N PHE A 90 10.78 -4.71 11.27
CA PHE A 90 10.58 -5.92 10.47
C PHE A 90 11.94 -6.55 10.14
N GLU A 91 12.47 -7.34 11.08
CA GLU A 91 13.79 -7.97 10.96
C GLU A 91 13.84 -9.00 9.82
N ASP A 92 12.81 -9.84 9.68
CA ASP A 92 12.71 -10.83 8.60
C ASP A 92 12.01 -10.25 7.36
N LYS A 93 12.72 -9.40 6.63
CA LYS A 93 12.22 -8.82 5.37
C LYS A 93 11.89 -9.86 4.29
N GLY A 94 12.48 -11.06 4.38
CA GLY A 94 12.21 -12.18 3.48
C GLY A 94 10.81 -12.76 3.66
N SER A 95 10.22 -12.62 4.85
CA SER A 95 8.84 -13.02 5.13
C SER A 95 7.78 -12.09 4.54
N ILE A 96 8.15 -10.85 4.16
CA ILE A 96 7.21 -9.87 3.61
C ILE A 96 6.83 -10.26 2.17
N PRO A 97 5.52 -10.42 1.86
CA PRO A 97 5.04 -10.85 0.55
C PRO A 97 5.60 -10.02 -0.61
N ASN A 98 5.96 -10.67 -1.70
CA ASN A 98 6.32 -9.98 -2.94
C ASN A 98 5.06 -9.55 -3.72
N ALA A 99 5.25 -8.78 -4.80
CA ALA A 99 4.16 -8.23 -5.62
C ALA A 99 3.17 -9.30 -6.14
N HIS A 100 3.67 -10.50 -6.43
CA HIS A 100 2.90 -11.60 -7.03
C HIS A 100 2.46 -12.65 -6.00
N ALA A 101 2.60 -12.36 -4.70
CA ALA A 101 2.14 -13.27 -3.66
C ALA A 101 0.62 -13.47 -3.77
N ASP A 102 0.19 -14.73 -3.70
CA ASP A 102 -1.23 -15.07 -3.65
C ASP A 102 -1.88 -14.58 -2.33
N ALA A 103 -3.22 -14.53 -2.34
CA ALA A 103 -3.99 -14.07 -1.20
C ALA A 103 -3.69 -14.88 0.07
N ARG A 104 -3.55 -16.20 -0.06
CA ARG A 104 -3.33 -17.09 1.10
C ARG A 104 -2.01 -16.75 1.79
N THR A 105 -0.95 -16.62 1.02
CA THR A 105 0.41 -16.34 1.50
C THR A 105 0.48 -14.96 2.13
N ALA A 106 -0.06 -13.94 1.45
CA ALA A 106 -0.07 -12.59 1.98
C ALA A 106 -0.91 -12.47 3.25
N LEU A 107 -2.13 -13.01 3.28
CA LEU A 107 -3.00 -12.93 4.45
C LEU A 107 -2.41 -13.67 5.65
N LYS A 108 -1.78 -14.83 5.44
CA LYS A 108 -1.05 -15.54 6.49
C LYS A 108 0.07 -14.69 7.09
N PHE A 109 0.82 -13.96 6.26
CA PHE A 109 1.83 -13.01 6.76
C PHE A 109 1.19 -11.95 7.67
N TYR A 110 0.08 -11.33 7.28
CA TYR A 110 -0.58 -10.33 8.14
C TYR A 110 -1.05 -10.95 9.46
N THR A 111 -1.63 -12.15 9.44
CA THR A 111 -2.03 -12.84 10.68
C THR A 111 -0.85 -13.13 11.58
N ASP A 112 0.23 -13.71 11.05
CA ASP A 112 1.36 -14.20 11.85
C ASP A 112 2.37 -13.12 12.25
N LYS A 113 2.45 -12.01 11.49
CA LYS A 113 3.53 -11.01 11.61
C LYS A 113 3.07 -9.58 11.84
N VAL A 114 1.80 -9.27 11.59
CA VAL A 114 1.26 -7.91 11.79
C VAL A 114 0.22 -7.88 12.88
N LEU A 115 -0.69 -8.85 12.91
CA LEU A 115 -1.81 -8.88 13.86
C LEU A 115 -1.45 -9.52 15.21
N ASP A 116 -0.34 -10.25 15.30
CA ASP A 116 0.10 -10.94 16.53
C ASP A 116 0.65 -9.96 17.58
N ASP A 117 1.09 -8.78 17.16
CA ASP A 117 1.63 -7.73 18.02
C ASP A 117 0.87 -6.40 17.82
N LEU A 118 0.38 -5.81 18.92
CA LEU A 118 -0.47 -4.63 18.88
C LEU A 118 0.27 -3.39 18.37
N ASP A 119 1.51 -3.18 18.81
CA ASP A 119 2.30 -2.00 18.42
C ASP A 119 2.65 -2.07 16.93
N THR A 120 3.00 -3.25 16.43
CA THR A 120 3.19 -3.52 15.01
C THR A 120 1.90 -3.27 14.22
N LEU A 121 0.76 -3.77 14.69
CA LEU A 121 -0.53 -3.53 14.05
C LEU A 121 -0.85 -2.03 13.92
N LEU A 122 -0.68 -1.28 15.01
CA LEU A 122 -0.95 0.16 15.04
C LEU A 122 0.01 0.93 14.12
N LEU A 123 1.30 0.59 14.15
CA LEU A 123 2.29 1.20 13.25
C LEU A 123 1.96 0.93 11.77
N VAL A 124 1.66 -0.33 11.40
CA VAL A 124 1.30 -0.68 10.02
C VAL A 124 0.02 0.03 9.59
N ARG A 125 -0.98 0.11 10.48
CA ARG A 125 -2.21 0.86 10.21
C ARG A 125 -1.91 2.31 9.86
N ASP A 126 -1.15 3.01 10.69
CA ASP A 126 -0.85 4.44 10.50
C ASP A 126 -0.04 4.68 9.22
N LEU A 127 0.95 3.82 8.95
CA LEU A 127 1.76 3.91 7.74
C LEU A 127 0.94 3.68 6.46
N TYR A 128 0.05 2.69 6.48
CA TYR A 128 -0.81 2.40 5.34
C TYR A 128 -1.86 3.49 5.14
N GLU A 129 -2.43 4.02 6.22
CA GLU A 129 -3.35 5.16 6.16
C GLU A 129 -2.68 6.37 5.50
N GLN A 130 -1.51 6.78 5.98
CA GLN A 130 -0.79 7.92 5.42
C GLN A 130 -0.38 7.68 3.94
N THR A 131 0.10 6.49 3.62
CA THR A 131 0.46 6.12 2.24
C THR A 131 -0.75 6.19 1.31
N LEU A 132 -1.90 5.65 1.72
CA LEU A 132 -3.13 5.66 0.92
C LEU A 132 -3.74 7.06 0.79
N ILE A 133 -3.64 7.90 1.82
CA ILE A 133 -4.03 9.31 1.76
C ILE A 133 -3.21 10.03 0.69
N TYR A 134 -1.88 9.90 0.73
CA TYR A 134 -0.99 10.51 -0.26
C TYR A 134 -1.19 9.96 -1.66
N ALA A 135 -1.40 8.65 -1.81
CA ALA A 135 -1.66 8.04 -3.11
C ALA A 135 -2.99 8.54 -3.70
N ARG A 136 -4.04 8.66 -2.89
CA ARG A 136 -5.33 9.23 -3.30
C ARG A 136 -5.18 10.66 -3.81
N TYR A 137 -4.59 11.55 -3.02
CA TYR A 137 -4.44 12.95 -3.42
C TYR A 137 -3.44 13.14 -4.57
N GLY A 138 -2.38 12.33 -4.61
CA GLY A 138 -1.42 12.31 -5.72
C GLY A 138 -2.07 11.86 -7.04
N ALA A 139 -2.86 10.77 -7.00
CA ALA A 139 -3.61 10.31 -8.17
C ALA A 139 -4.65 11.34 -8.62
N LYS A 140 -5.36 11.98 -7.67
CA LYS A 140 -6.31 13.06 -7.98
C LYS A 140 -5.64 14.25 -8.65
N ALA A 141 -4.45 14.66 -8.18
CA ALA A 141 -3.68 15.73 -8.80
C ALA A 141 -3.24 15.35 -10.23
N ALA A 142 -2.70 14.14 -10.41
CA ALA A 142 -2.26 13.64 -11.70
C ALA A 142 -3.41 13.45 -12.71
N GLY A 143 -4.60 13.05 -12.27
CA GLY A 143 -5.79 12.89 -13.13
C GLY A 143 -6.49 14.21 -13.47
N GLY A 144 -6.20 15.30 -12.74
CA GLY A 144 -6.70 16.64 -13.02
C GLY A 144 -5.90 17.41 -14.08
N GLU A 145 -4.73 16.91 -14.49
CA GLU A 145 -3.85 17.52 -15.48
C GLU A 145 -4.16 17.12 -16.95
N THR A 146 -5.25 16.40 -17.19
CA THR A 146 -5.73 15.97 -18.53
C THR A 146 -7.12 16.51 -18.86
#